data_AF-A0A1H6KCE5-F1
#
_entry.id   AF-A0A1H6KCE5-F1
#
_cell.length_a   1.000
_cell.length_b   1.000
_cell.length_c   1.000
_cell.angle_alpha   90.00
_cell.angle_beta   90.00
_cell.angle_gamma   90.00
#
_symmetry.space_group_name_H-M   'P 1'
#
loop_
_entity.id
_entity.type
_entity.pdbx_description
1 polymer ?
#
loop_
_entity_poly.entity_id
_entity_poly.type
_entity_poly.pdbx_seq_one_letter_code
_entity_poly.pdbx_strand_id
1 'polypeptide(L)'
;MNKKIMWLAAVLVVAAAVLGAYQVVTRMPLGSNVSPGTQIDELNGVAIYYNGGVNQSHGRNLTASGYNLGIRYQCIEFVKRYYYERFGHQMPDSYGHAKTFFDHTLPDGALNEQRALLQYHNGSNTMPAPDDIIVYAPSLFNPYGHVAIVAQVNPYAVVIAQQNAGPVYSSREAIPLSRQDNGYRLGSGRVLGWLRLPHQLNQALRLSPVAGSFNPDANFVYRDMVGGPYFDEWYLDGDLVGRTNLILEREGKSGSLAMPVAITCESRTLAVTGDGLVFGHMAISAAEAQNYLTADIAAAVIDNACVNH
;
A
#
# COMPACT_ATOMS: atom_id res chain seq x y z
N MET A 1 -12.29 -35.88 -48.08
CA MET A 1 -11.38 -35.44 -47.01
C MET A 1 -11.52 -36.39 -45.82
N ASN A 2 -10.42 -36.93 -45.29
CA ASN A 2 -10.46 -37.91 -44.20
C ASN A 2 -11.12 -37.28 -42.96
N LYS A 3 -12.09 -37.97 -42.33
CA LYS A 3 -12.79 -37.47 -41.13
C LYS A 3 -11.81 -37.05 -40.03
N LYS A 4 -10.65 -37.71 -39.93
CA LYS A 4 -9.56 -37.33 -39.00
C LYS A 4 -8.91 -35.98 -39.37
N ILE A 5 -8.69 -35.72 -40.66
CA ILE A 5 -8.11 -34.45 -41.14
C ILE A 5 -9.11 -33.30 -40.93
N MET A 6 -10.39 -33.54 -41.17
CA MET A 6 -11.45 -32.55 -40.93
C MET A 6 -11.62 -32.22 -39.44
N TRP A 7 -11.54 -33.22 -38.57
CA TRP A 7 -11.57 -33.02 -37.11
C TRP A 7 -10.34 -32.27 -36.61
N LEU A 8 -9.14 -32.61 -37.09
CA LEU A 8 -7.91 -31.88 -36.76
C LEU A 8 -7.97 -30.42 -37.23
N ALA A 9 -8.47 -30.17 -38.44
CA ALA A 9 -8.66 -28.81 -38.94
C ALA A 9 -9.64 -28.01 -38.09
N ALA A 10 -10.77 -28.61 -37.67
CA ALA A 10 -11.74 -27.96 -36.79
C ALA A 10 -11.14 -27.63 -35.42
N VAL A 11 -10.38 -28.55 -34.81
CA VAL A 11 -9.66 -28.31 -33.54
C VAL A 11 -8.66 -27.16 -33.68
N LEU A 12 -7.90 -27.11 -34.78
CA LEU A 12 -6.96 -26.02 -35.04
C LEU A 12 -7.64 -24.67 -35.21
N VAL A 13 -8.78 -24.61 -35.90
CA VAL A 13 -9.56 -23.38 -36.06
C VAL A 13 -10.11 -22.90 -34.72
N VAL A 14 -10.64 -23.81 -33.89
CA VAL A 14 -11.11 -23.47 -32.54
C VAL A 14 -9.96 -23.00 -31.67
N ALA A 15 -8.81 -23.68 -31.69
CA ALA A 15 -7.62 -23.27 -30.94
C ALA A 15 -7.12 -21.88 -31.38
N ALA A 16 -7.08 -21.61 -32.68
CA ALA A 16 -6.70 -20.31 -33.22
C ALA A 16 -7.70 -19.20 -32.82
N ALA A 17 -9.01 -19.48 -32.84
CA ALA A 17 -10.03 -18.55 -32.40
C ALA A 17 -9.92 -18.24 -30.89
N VAL A 18 -9.68 -19.27 -30.05
CA VAL A 18 -9.46 -19.10 -28.61
C VAL A 18 -8.19 -18.29 -28.34
N LEU A 19 -7.09 -18.58 -29.04
CA LEU A 19 -5.84 -17.82 -28.92
C LEU A 19 -6.00 -16.38 -29.39
N GLY A 20 -6.72 -16.15 -30.49
CA GLY A 20 -7.03 -14.82 -31.00
C GLY A 20 -7.88 -14.01 -30.02
N ALA A 21 -8.93 -14.61 -29.48
CA ALA A 21 -9.77 -14.00 -28.45
C ALA A 21 -8.96 -13.67 -27.18
N TYR A 22 -8.10 -14.57 -26.73
CA TYR A 22 -7.19 -14.34 -25.60
C TYR A 22 -6.26 -13.14 -25.83
N GLN A 23 -5.65 -13.03 -27.03
CA GLN A 23 -4.79 -11.89 -27.38
C GLN A 23 -5.57 -10.57 -27.35
N VAL A 24 -6.79 -10.54 -27.89
CA VAL A 24 -7.64 -9.34 -27.88
C VAL A 24 -8.00 -8.95 -26.45
N VAL A 25 -8.55 -9.87 -25.65
CA VAL A 25 -8.99 -9.61 -24.27
C VAL A 25 -7.85 -9.16 -23.36
N THR A 26 -6.65 -9.70 -23.56
CA THR A 26 -5.50 -9.39 -22.68
C THR A 26 -4.67 -8.19 -23.12
N ARG A 27 -4.86 -7.68 -24.34
CA ARG A 27 -4.12 -6.52 -24.86
C ARG A 27 -4.98 -5.30 -25.13
N MET A 28 -6.30 -5.43 -25.18
CA MET A 28 -7.22 -4.31 -25.36
C MET A 28 -7.99 -4.01 -24.06
N PRO A 29 -8.19 -2.73 -23.71
CA PRO A 29 -9.07 -2.32 -22.64
C PRO A 29 -10.52 -2.55 -23.09
N LEU A 30 -11.09 -3.72 -22.79
CA LEU A 30 -12.50 -3.98 -23.08
C LEU A 30 -13.37 -3.12 -22.14
N GLY A 31 -14.12 -2.18 -22.71
CA GLY A 31 -15.17 -1.45 -21.99
C GLY A 31 -14.74 -0.25 -21.14
N SER A 32 -13.52 0.29 -21.32
CA SER A 32 -13.07 1.49 -20.60
C SER A 32 -12.46 2.52 -21.57
N ASN A 33 -12.89 3.78 -21.45
CA ASN A 33 -12.30 4.94 -22.14
C ASN A 33 -11.09 5.51 -21.36
N VAL A 34 -10.62 4.83 -20.33
CA VAL A 34 -9.53 5.29 -19.47
C VAL A 34 -8.20 5.01 -20.16
N SER A 35 -7.35 6.03 -20.31
CA SER A 35 -6.00 5.85 -20.85
C SER A 35 -5.08 5.16 -19.85
N PRO A 36 -4.19 4.24 -20.28
CA PRO A 36 -3.15 3.70 -19.41
C PRO A 36 -2.36 4.81 -18.72
N GLY A 37 -2.05 4.62 -17.43
CA GLY A 37 -1.38 5.61 -16.59
C GLY A 37 -2.28 6.65 -15.94
N THR A 38 -3.58 6.62 -16.21
CA THR A 38 -4.56 7.37 -15.42
C THR A 38 -4.62 6.80 -14.01
N GLN A 39 -4.53 7.65 -12.99
CA GLN A 39 -4.80 7.24 -11.62
C GLN A 39 -6.28 6.90 -11.46
N ILE A 40 -6.57 5.70 -10.97
CA ILE A 40 -7.94 5.18 -10.81
C ILE A 40 -8.32 4.98 -9.35
N ASP A 41 -7.34 4.93 -8.45
CA ASP A 41 -7.51 4.70 -7.02
C ASP A 41 -6.21 5.13 -6.30
N GLU A 42 -6.19 5.06 -4.98
CA GLU A 42 -5.04 5.35 -4.12
C GLU A 42 -5.14 4.56 -2.82
N LEU A 43 -4.05 3.95 -2.37
CA LEU A 43 -3.97 3.36 -1.04
C LEU A 43 -2.87 4.07 -0.23
N ASN A 44 -3.25 4.71 0.88
CA ASN A 44 -2.33 5.34 1.81
C ASN A 44 -1.35 6.32 1.14
N GLY A 45 -1.84 7.22 0.28
CA GLY A 45 -1.01 8.16 -0.46
C GLY A 45 -0.34 7.58 -1.71
N VAL A 46 -0.38 6.26 -1.92
CA VAL A 46 0.24 5.60 -3.07
C VAL A 46 -0.78 5.38 -4.19
N ALA A 47 -0.59 6.06 -5.30
CA ALA A 47 -1.48 6.01 -6.46
C ALA A 47 -1.56 4.60 -7.09
N ILE A 48 -2.75 4.23 -7.55
CA ILE A 48 -3.03 3.03 -8.34
C ILE A 48 -3.42 3.49 -9.73
N TYR A 49 -2.68 3.03 -10.73
CA TYR A 49 -2.85 3.44 -12.12
C TYR A 49 -3.50 2.35 -12.97
N TYR A 50 -4.28 2.79 -13.95
CA TYR A 50 -4.86 1.92 -14.96
C TYR A 50 -3.77 1.38 -15.91
N ASN A 51 -3.69 0.06 -16.08
CA ASN A 51 -2.69 -0.54 -16.98
C ASN A 51 -3.12 -0.60 -18.45
N GLY A 52 -4.43 -0.55 -18.73
CA GLY A 52 -4.98 -1.00 -20.01
C GLY A 52 -5.08 -2.52 -20.07
N GLY A 53 -4.67 -3.13 -21.19
CA GLY A 53 -4.64 -4.58 -21.32
C GLY A 53 -3.59 -5.24 -20.40
N VAL A 54 -3.91 -6.39 -19.83
CA VAL A 54 -3.05 -7.04 -18.81
C VAL A 54 -1.63 -7.42 -19.27
N ASN A 55 -1.45 -7.60 -20.57
CA ASN A 55 -0.16 -7.93 -21.19
C ASN A 55 0.58 -6.71 -21.78
N GLN A 56 0.11 -5.48 -21.48
CA GLN A 56 0.80 -4.26 -21.89
C GLN A 56 2.01 -3.96 -20.98
N SER A 57 2.99 -3.25 -21.55
CA SER A 57 4.20 -2.78 -20.88
C SER A 57 4.43 -1.34 -21.31
N HIS A 58 4.58 -0.44 -20.33
CA HIS A 58 4.77 1.00 -20.55
C HIS A 58 6.16 1.47 -20.10
N GLY A 59 7.14 0.57 -20.16
CA GLY A 59 8.50 0.80 -19.66
C GLY A 59 8.65 0.53 -18.16
N ARG A 60 9.90 0.58 -17.68
CA ARG A 60 10.20 0.36 -16.26
C ARG A 60 10.03 1.63 -15.45
N ASN A 61 9.48 1.49 -14.26
CA ASN A 61 9.52 2.49 -13.21
C ASN A 61 10.79 2.27 -12.38
N LEU A 62 11.69 3.25 -12.37
CA LEU A 62 12.92 3.23 -11.59
C LEU A 62 12.90 4.41 -10.62
N THR A 63 13.43 4.21 -9.41
CA THR A 63 13.71 5.31 -8.49
C THR A 63 14.91 6.15 -8.98
N ALA A 64 15.14 7.31 -8.37
CA ALA A 64 16.32 8.12 -8.65
C ALA A 64 17.65 7.37 -8.41
N SER A 65 17.67 6.44 -7.45
CA SER A 65 18.81 5.56 -7.15
C SER A 65 18.91 4.33 -8.08
N GLY A 66 17.99 4.17 -9.03
CA GLY A 66 17.97 3.06 -9.97
C GLY A 66 17.28 1.79 -9.45
N TYR A 67 16.64 1.82 -8.28
CA TYR A 67 15.86 0.69 -7.81
C TYR A 67 14.67 0.45 -8.74
N ASN A 68 14.58 -0.77 -9.26
CA ASN A 68 13.58 -1.15 -10.24
C ASN A 68 12.26 -1.49 -9.55
N LEU A 69 11.29 -0.57 -9.58
CA LEU A 69 9.96 -0.80 -9.01
C LEU A 69 9.17 -1.81 -9.83
N GLY A 70 9.34 -1.84 -11.15
CA GLY A 70 8.72 -2.83 -12.02
C GLY A 70 8.30 -2.23 -13.36
N ILE A 71 7.49 -2.95 -14.12
CA ILE A 71 6.93 -2.46 -15.38
C ILE A 71 5.66 -1.67 -15.09
N ARG A 72 5.58 -0.42 -15.56
CA ARG A 72 4.34 0.38 -15.47
C ARG A 72 3.24 -0.27 -16.32
N TYR A 73 2.02 -0.50 -15.83
CA TYR A 73 1.45 -0.34 -14.48
C TYR A 73 1.01 -1.72 -13.98
N GLN A 74 1.97 -2.64 -13.87
CA GLN A 74 1.71 -4.03 -13.51
C GLN A 74 1.53 -4.21 -12.00
N CYS A 75 1.06 -5.38 -11.59
CA CYS A 75 0.81 -5.70 -10.18
C CYS A 75 2.07 -5.64 -9.31
N ILE A 76 3.20 -6.15 -9.81
CA ILE A 76 4.50 -6.09 -9.13
C ILE A 76 4.97 -4.65 -8.95
N GLU A 77 4.77 -3.81 -9.98
CA GLU A 77 5.17 -2.40 -9.93
C GLU A 77 4.44 -1.67 -8.81
N PHE A 78 3.13 -1.89 -8.68
CA PHE A 78 2.35 -1.31 -7.58
C PHE A 78 2.85 -1.76 -6.21
N VAL A 79 2.98 -3.07 -5.99
CA VAL A 79 3.36 -3.62 -4.68
C VAL A 79 4.74 -3.11 -4.24
N LYS A 80 5.70 -3.07 -5.16
CA LYS A 80 7.05 -2.60 -4.84
C LYS A 80 7.09 -1.08 -4.65
N ARG A 81 6.34 -0.33 -5.46
CA ARG A 81 6.19 1.13 -5.29
C ARG A 81 5.51 1.46 -3.98
N TYR A 82 4.48 0.73 -3.61
CA TYR A 82 3.80 0.86 -2.33
C TYR A 82 4.75 0.66 -1.15
N TYR A 83 5.51 -0.43 -1.15
CA TYR A 83 6.48 -0.70 -0.08
C TYR A 83 7.63 0.31 -0.06
N TYR A 84 8.04 0.81 -1.22
CA TYR A 84 9.08 1.84 -1.33
C TYR A 84 8.60 3.20 -0.84
N GLU A 85 7.46 3.69 -1.31
CA GLU A 85 6.93 5.01 -0.96
C GLU A 85 6.43 5.07 0.48
N ARG A 86 5.81 3.99 0.99
CA ARG A 86 5.23 3.95 2.34
C ARG A 86 6.26 3.61 3.43
N PHE A 87 7.23 2.75 3.12
CA PHE A 87 8.16 2.24 4.13
C PHE A 87 9.62 2.50 3.80
N GLY A 88 9.98 3.07 2.64
CA GLY A 88 11.37 3.09 2.18
C GLY A 88 11.94 1.71 1.89
N HIS A 89 11.09 0.66 1.81
CA HIS A 89 11.53 -0.72 1.70
C HIS A 89 11.88 -1.08 0.25
N GLN A 90 13.10 -1.58 0.06
CA GLN A 90 13.54 -2.16 -1.20
C GLN A 90 13.67 -3.67 -1.05
N MET A 91 13.00 -4.41 -1.94
CA MET A 91 13.12 -5.86 -2.00
C MET A 91 14.48 -6.21 -2.63
N PRO A 92 15.31 -7.05 -1.99
CA PRO A 92 16.66 -7.36 -2.48
C PRO A 92 16.70 -7.91 -3.90
N ASP A 93 15.82 -8.86 -4.21
CA ASP A 93 15.62 -9.31 -5.57
C ASP A 93 14.46 -8.52 -6.20
N SER A 94 14.81 -7.71 -7.20
CA SER A 94 13.92 -6.75 -7.84
C SER A 94 13.26 -7.27 -9.11
N TYR A 95 13.56 -8.51 -9.55
CA TYR A 95 13.06 -9.08 -10.80
C TYR A 95 12.13 -10.27 -10.56
N GLY A 96 11.60 -10.84 -11.64
CA GLY A 96 10.72 -12.00 -11.60
C GLY A 96 9.24 -11.69 -11.82
N HIS A 97 8.41 -12.64 -11.44
CA HIS A 97 6.96 -12.63 -11.66
C HIS A 97 6.22 -12.67 -10.31
N ALA A 98 4.93 -12.37 -10.31
CA ALA A 98 4.15 -12.33 -9.08
C ALA A 98 4.23 -13.65 -8.29
N LYS A 99 4.20 -14.80 -8.97
CA LYS A 99 4.35 -16.12 -8.34
C LYS A 99 5.69 -16.31 -7.60
N THR A 100 6.76 -15.65 -8.05
CA THR A 100 8.09 -15.80 -7.44
C THR A 100 8.22 -14.99 -6.15
N PHE A 101 7.19 -14.24 -5.74
CA PHE A 101 7.15 -13.62 -4.43
C PHE A 101 6.96 -14.63 -3.30
N PHE A 102 6.45 -15.82 -3.59
CA PHE A 102 6.21 -16.85 -2.60
C PHE A 102 7.18 -18.02 -2.79
N ASP A 103 7.92 -18.38 -1.73
CA ASP A 103 8.81 -19.53 -1.73
C ASP A 103 8.18 -20.70 -0.97
N HIS A 104 7.73 -21.72 -1.69
CA HIS A 104 7.08 -22.91 -1.13
C HIS A 104 7.95 -23.74 -0.19
N THR A 105 9.26 -23.51 -0.17
CA THR A 105 10.21 -24.26 0.66
C THR A 105 10.37 -23.65 2.06
N LEU A 106 9.94 -22.40 2.25
CA LEU A 106 10.04 -21.72 3.52
C LEU A 106 8.98 -22.21 4.51
N PRO A 107 9.30 -22.40 5.80
CA PRO A 107 8.30 -22.61 6.85
C PRO A 107 7.35 -21.41 7.00
N ASP A 108 6.18 -21.65 7.60
CA ASP A 108 5.24 -20.57 7.94
C ASP A 108 5.85 -19.57 8.92
N GLY A 109 5.74 -18.28 8.61
CA GLY A 109 6.31 -17.18 9.38
C GLY A 109 7.82 -16.98 9.19
N ALA A 110 8.48 -17.74 8.32
CA ALA A 110 9.91 -17.58 8.05
C ALA A 110 10.21 -16.32 7.22
N LEU A 111 11.44 -15.82 7.33
CA LEU A 111 11.92 -14.71 6.52
C LEU A 111 12.16 -15.19 5.07
N ASN A 112 11.50 -14.54 4.12
CA ASN A 112 11.82 -14.62 2.71
C ASN A 112 12.90 -13.58 2.38
N GLU A 113 14.16 -14.01 2.35
CA GLU A 113 15.33 -13.14 2.15
C GLU A 113 15.30 -12.39 0.80
N GLN A 114 14.72 -12.99 -0.25
CA GLN A 114 14.63 -12.35 -1.57
C GLN A 114 13.70 -11.14 -1.57
N ARG A 115 12.78 -11.08 -0.62
CA ARG A 115 11.83 -9.97 -0.44
C ARG A 115 12.14 -9.13 0.80
N ALA A 116 12.95 -9.66 1.72
CA ALA A 116 13.17 -9.15 3.06
C ALA A 116 11.85 -8.96 3.84
N LEU A 117 10.95 -9.96 3.72
CA LEU A 117 9.62 -9.98 4.34
C LEU A 117 9.36 -11.32 5.02
N LEU A 118 8.59 -11.33 6.11
CA LEU A 118 8.07 -12.57 6.70
C LEU A 118 7.02 -13.16 5.77
N GLN A 119 7.04 -14.49 5.57
CA GLN A 119 6.12 -15.18 4.68
C GLN A 119 5.20 -16.13 5.44
N TYR A 120 3.90 -15.98 5.24
CA TYR A 120 2.87 -16.81 5.84
C TYR A 120 2.08 -17.55 4.77
N HIS A 121 1.77 -18.81 5.01
CA HIS A 121 0.96 -19.66 4.14
C HIS A 121 -0.52 -19.35 4.31
N ASN A 122 -1.29 -19.58 3.25
CA ASN A 122 -2.74 -19.53 3.33
C ASN A 122 -3.28 -20.64 4.25
N GLY A 123 -3.75 -20.27 5.43
CA GLY A 123 -4.03 -21.18 6.56
C GLY A 123 -3.11 -20.99 7.76
N SER A 124 -2.22 -20.00 7.76
CA SER A 124 -1.37 -19.66 8.91
C SER A 124 -2.19 -19.30 10.15
N ASN A 125 -1.62 -19.54 11.34
CA ASN A 125 -2.18 -19.07 12.62
C ASN A 125 -2.05 -17.55 12.78
N THR A 126 -1.27 -16.90 11.93
CA THR A 126 -1.21 -15.44 11.85
C THR A 126 -2.34 -14.96 10.96
N MET A 127 -3.09 -13.94 11.37
CA MET A 127 -4.09 -13.32 10.50
C MET A 127 -3.39 -12.38 9.51
N PRO A 128 -3.84 -12.29 8.24
CA PRO A 128 -3.46 -11.19 7.36
C PRO A 128 -3.71 -9.84 8.04
N ALA A 129 -2.90 -8.84 7.74
CA ALA A 129 -3.00 -7.49 8.28
C ALA A 129 -2.95 -6.46 7.14
N PRO A 130 -3.43 -5.23 7.38
CA PRO A 130 -3.15 -4.11 6.50
C PRO A 130 -1.68 -4.05 6.12
N ASP A 131 -1.43 -3.64 4.87
CA ASP A 131 -0.13 -3.50 4.24
C ASP A 131 0.55 -4.83 3.83
N ASP A 132 0.04 -6.00 4.23
CA ASP A 132 0.56 -7.28 3.76
C ASP A 132 0.42 -7.43 2.23
N ILE A 133 1.34 -8.17 1.61
CA ILE A 133 1.26 -8.54 0.20
C ILE A 133 0.59 -9.90 0.07
N ILE A 134 -0.61 -9.97 -0.52
CA ILE A 134 -1.22 -11.25 -0.92
C ILE A 134 -0.54 -11.75 -2.19
N VAL A 135 -0.14 -13.02 -2.20
CA VAL A 135 0.45 -13.67 -3.39
C VAL A 135 -0.48 -14.75 -3.94
N TYR A 136 -0.76 -14.67 -5.24
CA TYR A 136 -1.59 -15.62 -5.97
C TYR A 136 -0.75 -16.51 -6.88
N ALA A 137 -1.11 -17.79 -6.90
CA ALA A 137 -0.58 -18.78 -7.80
C ALA A 137 -0.97 -18.46 -9.26
N PRO A 138 -0.20 -19.01 -10.22
CA PRO A 138 -0.58 -19.02 -11.62
C PRO A 138 -1.97 -19.62 -11.85
N SER A 139 -2.61 -19.18 -12.93
CA SER A 139 -3.83 -19.79 -13.48
C SER A 139 -3.64 -20.09 -14.97
N LEU A 140 -4.59 -20.82 -15.55
CA LEU A 140 -4.58 -21.14 -16.99
C LEU A 140 -4.45 -19.90 -17.89
N PHE A 141 -5.03 -18.77 -17.46
CA PHE A 141 -5.03 -17.52 -18.22
C PHE A 141 -4.02 -16.48 -17.70
N ASN A 142 -3.35 -16.78 -16.59
CA ASN A 142 -2.30 -15.95 -16.01
C ASN A 142 -1.15 -16.84 -15.45
N PRO A 143 -0.15 -17.20 -16.28
CA PRO A 143 0.95 -18.07 -15.87
C PRO A 143 1.96 -17.39 -14.93
N TYR A 144 1.85 -16.07 -14.75
CA TYR A 144 2.75 -15.25 -13.94
C TYR A 144 2.32 -15.15 -12.47
N GLY A 145 1.08 -15.52 -12.16
CA GLY A 145 0.47 -15.28 -10.85
C GLY A 145 0.04 -13.83 -10.69
N HIS A 146 -0.32 -13.43 -9.47
CA HIS A 146 -0.74 -12.06 -9.17
C HIS A 146 -0.32 -11.66 -7.75
N VAL A 147 -0.20 -10.37 -7.49
CA VAL A 147 0.05 -9.82 -6.17
C VAL A 147 -0.84 -8.61 -5.91
N ALA A 148 -1.23 -8.42 -4.65
CA ALA A 148 -2.06 -7.30 -4.23
C ALA A 148 -1.68 -6.88 -2.80
N ILE A 149 -1.97 -5.64 -2.42
CA ILE A 149 -1.76 -5.13 -1.06
C ILE A 149 -3.05 -5.31 -0.26
N VAL A 150 -2.95 -5.77 0.97
CA VAL A 150 -4.08 -5.76 1.90
C VAL A 150 -4.36 -4.32 2.33
N ALA A 151 -5.53 -3.81 1.96
CA ALA A 151 -5.99 -2.49 2.36
C ALA A 151 -6.65 -2.52 3.75
N GLN A 152 -7.51 -3.51 3.99
CA GLN A 152 -8.26 -3.64 5.23
C GLN A 152 -8.50 -5.11 5.55
N VAL A 153 -8.59 -5.42 6.84
CA VAL A 153 -8.92 -6.77 7.33
C VAL A 153 -10.03 -6.66 8.36
N ASN A 154 -11.00 -7.53 8.25
CA ASN A 154 -11.99 -7.79 9.28
C ASN A 154 -12.12 -9.31 9.49
N PRO A 155 -12.90 -9.78 10.49
CA PRO A 155 -13.00 -11.20 10.80
C PRO A 155 -13.52 -12.09 9.66
N TYR A 156 -14.13 -11.52 8.62
CA TYR A 156 -14.83 -12.24 7.55
C TYR A 156 -14.25 -11.99 6.16
N ALA A 157 -13.43 -10.94 5.99
CA ALA A 157 -12.89 -10.57 4.70
C ALA A 157 -11.59 -9.76 4.80
N VAL A 158 -10.81 -9.88 3.74
CA VAL A 158 -9.66 -9.04 3.45
C VAL A 158 -9.98 -8.21 2.21
N VAL A 159 -9.96 -6.89 2.34
CA VAL A 159 -10.05 -5.99 1.20
C VAL A 159 -8.65 -5.74 0.67
N ILE A 160 -8.44 -6.01 -0.62
CA ILE A 160 -7.17 -5.78 -1.29
C ILE A 160 -7.19 -4.52 -2.16
N ALA A 161 -6.00 -4.04 -2.50
CA ALA A 161 -5.71 -3.01 -3.48
C ALA A 161 -4.73 -3.54 -4.52
N GLN A 162 -4.98 -3.29 -5.81
CA GLN A 162 -4.23 -3.93 -6.89
C GLN A 162 -4.18 -3.09 -8.17
N GLN A 163 -3.08 -3.22 -8.91
CA GLN A 163 -2.98 -2.87 -10.32
C GLN A 163 -3.04 -4.12 -11.18
N ASN A 164 -3.44 -3.95 -12.45
CA ASN A 164 -3.38 -5.01 -13.46
C ASN A 164 -4.17 -6.29 -13.13
N ALA A 165 -5.33 -6.15 -12.48
CA ALA A 165 -6.14 -7.29 -12.04
C ALA A 165 -6.86 -8.01 -13.20
N GLY A 166 -7.02 -7.34 -14.35
CA GLY A 166 -7.80 -7.85 -15.48
C GLY A 166 -8.86 -6.86 -15.95
N PRO A 167 -9.46 -7.09 -17.13
CA PRO A 167 -10.43 -6.16 -17.71
C PRO A 167 -11.76 -6.06 -16.94
N VAL A 168 -12.06 -7.06 -16.10
CA VAL A 168 -13.32 -7.13 -15.33
C VAL A 168 -13.12 -6.96 -13.82
N TYR A 169 -11.87 -6.83 -13.37
CA TYR A 169 -11.54 -6.78 -11.95
C TYR A 169 -11.24 -5.34 -11.53
N SER A 170 -11.71 -4.98 -10.33
CA SER A 170 -11.56 -3.65 -9.73
C SER A 170 -10.18 -3.48 -9.07
N SER A 171 -9.77 -2.23 -8.87
CA SER A 171 -8.62 -1.88 -8.03
C SER A 171 -8.81 -2.34 -6.58
N ARG A 172 -10.06 -2.51 -6.12
CA ARG A 172 -10.43 -3.06 -4.82
C ARG A 172 -11.28 -4.31 -4.95
N GLU A 173 -10.93 -5.34 -4.19
CA GLU A 173 -11.72 -6.58 -4.12
C GLU A 173 -11.74 -7.10 -2.68
N ALA A 174 -12.88 -7.66 -2.27
CA ALA A 174 -13.00 -8.34 -0.99
C ALA A 174 -12.81 -9.84 -1.18
N ILE A 175 -11.82 -10.40 -0.49
CA ILE A 175 -11.57 -11.84 -0.44
C ILE A 175 -12.20 -12.36 0.86
N PRO A 176 -13.08 -13.37 0.80
CA PRO A 176 -13.59 -14.01 2.01
C PRO A 176 -12.44 -14.52 2.88
N LEU A 177 -12.49 -14.23 4.17
CA LEU A 177 -11.59 -14.73 5.20
C LEU A 177 -12.39 -15.70 6.07
N SER A 178 -11.85 -16.91 6.23
CA SER A 178 -12.44 -17.93 7.09
C SER A 178 -11.42 -18.37 8.12
N ARG A 179 -11.89 -18.60 9.34
CA ARG A 179 -11.10 -19.27 10.36
C ARG A 179 -11.37 -20.77 10.26
N GLN A 180 -10.35 -21.57 9.98
CA GLN A 180 -10.43 -23.03 9.90
C GLN A 180 -9.46 -23.61 10.93
N ASP A 181 -9.97 -24.46 11.82
CA ASP A 181 -9.23 -25.00 12.97
C ASP A 181 -8.53 -23.91 13.82
N ASN A 182 -7.21 -23.78 13.64
CA ASN A 182 -6.32 -22.83 14.32
C ASN A 182 -5.82 -21.69 13.41
N GLY A 183 -6.16 -21.69 12.12
CA GLY A 183 -5.59 -20.79 11.11
C GLY A 183 -6.59 -19.91 10.36
N TYR A 184 -6.05 -18.94 9.64
CA TYR A 184 -6.76 -17.97 8.82
C TYR A 184 -6.56 -18.29 7.34
N ARG A 185 -7.67 -18.53 6.64
CA ARG A 185 -7.69 -18.94 5.23
C ARG A 185 -8.47 -17.97 4.37
N LEU A 186 -7.82 -17.47 3.32
CA LEU A 186 -8.42 -16.67 2.27
C LEU A 186 -9.12 -17.56 1.24
N GLY A 187 -10.37 -17.23 0.93
CA GLY A 187 -11.34 -18.04 0.16
C GLY A 187 -11.07 -18.17 -1.34
N SER A 188 -9.90 -17.75 -1.82
CA SER A 188 -9.47 -17.99 -3.20
C SER A 188 -8.50 -19.16 -3.24
N GLY A 189 -8.86 -20.23 -3.97
CA GLY A 189 -8.00 -21.41 -4.13
C GLY A 189 -6.65 -21.14 -4.81
N ARG A 190 -6.43 -19.92 -5.30
CA ARG A 190 -5.16 -19.46 -5.86
C ARG A 190 -4.29 -18.71 -4.87
N VAL A 191 -4.79 -18.29 -3.69
CA VAL A 191 -3.95 -17.58 -2.72
C VAL A 191 -2.95 -18.55 -2.12
N LEU A 192 -1.67 -18.28 -2.35
CA LEU A 192 -0.55 -19.04 -1.78
C LEU A 192 -0.35 -18.68 -0.31
N GLY A 193 -0.45 -17.38 -0.01
CA GLY A 193 -0.22 -16.83 1.31
C GLY A 193 -0.01 -15.33 1.23
N TRP A 194 0.65 -14.76 2.24
CA TRP A 194 0.97 -13.34 2.29
C TRP A 194 2.36 -13.06 2.86
N LEU A 195 2.89 -11.89 2.49
CA LEU A 195 4.17 -11.38 2.97
C LEU A 195 3.94 -10.16 3.85
N ARG A 196 4.74 -10.04 4.92
CA ARG A 196 4.65 -8.97 5.91
C ARG A 196 6.00 -8.32 6.16
N LEU A 197 6.03 -7.00 6.28
CA LEU A 197 7.21 -6.28 6.74
C LEU A 197 7.58 -6.70 8.17
N PRO A 198 8.80 -7.18 8.44
CA PRO A 198 9.20 -7.60 9.78
C PRO A 198 9.03 -6.45 10.77
N HIS A 199 8.45 -6.72 11.95
CA HIS A 199 8.10 -5.68 12.93
C HIS A 199 9.29 -4.80 13.35
N GLN A 200 10.49 -5.38 13.43
CA GLN A 200 11.74 -4.64 13.73
C GLN A 200 12.18 -3.74 12.57
N LEU A 201 11.97 -4.16 11.33
CA LEU A 201 12.27 -3.33 10.15
C LEU A 201 11.21 -2.26 9.95
N ASN A 202 9.93 -2.58 10.19
CA ASN A 202 8.84 -1.60 10.19
C ASN A 202 9.07 -0.52 11.26
N GLN A 203 9.44 -0.91 12.49
CA GLN A 203 9.86 0.04 13.53
C GLN A 203 11.14 0.79 13.14
N ALA A 204 12.19 0.12 12.65
CA ALA A 204 13.43 0.78 12.26
C ALA A 204 13.26 1.73 11.06
N LEU A 205 12.31 1.48 10.14
CA LEU A 205 11.95 2.37 9.03
C LEU A 205 11.06 3.53 9.50
N ARG A 206 10.20 3.31 10.51
CA ARG A 206 9.50 4.39 11.22
C ARG A 206 10.44 5.24 12.07
N LEU A 207 11.53 4.66 12.58
CA LEU A 207 12.57 5.32 13.39
C LEU A 207 13.76 5.81 12.56
N SER A 208 13.85 5.44 11.27
CA SER A 208 14.84 5.95 10.34
C SER A 208 14.31 7.26 9.76
N PRO A 209 14.98 8.40 10.03
CA PRO A 209 14.44 9.71 9.73
C PRO A 209 14.56 9.97 8.22
N VAL A 210 13.58 9.50 7.46
CA VAL A 210 13.17 10.22 6.27
C VAL A 210 12.16 11.24 6.79
N ALA A 211 12.59 12.51 6.82
CA ALA A 211 11.73 13.62 7.19
C ALA A 211 10.37 13.50 6.48
N GLY A 212 9.28 13.26 7.22
CA GLY A 212 7.92 13.28 6.69
C GLY A 212 7.02 12.05 6.91
N SER A 213 7.45 11.01 7.61
CA SER A 213 6.56 9.85 7.91
C SER A 213 5.91 9.96 9.30
N PHE A 214 4.58 10.09 9.32
CA PHE A 214 3.68 10.04 10.48
C PHE A 214 4.02 8.91 11.48
N ASN A 215 4.05 9.24 12.78
CA ASN A 215 4.31 8.29 13.86
C ASN A 215 2.98 7.77 14.48
N PRO A 216 2.64 6.47 14.35
CA PRO A 216 1.40 5.92 14.90
C PRO A 216 1.37 5.80 16.43
N ASP A 217 2.50 6.02 17.11
CA ASP A 217 2.59 6.12 18.58
C ASP A 217 2.50 7.58 19.07
N ALA A 218 2.31 8.54 18.15
CA ALA A 218 2.13 9.95 18.50
C ALA A 218 0.84 10.14 19.33
N ASN A 219 0.91 11.04 20.31
CA ASN A 219 -0.17 11.22 21.26
C ASN A 219 -1.34 11.95 20.60
N PHE A 220 -2.50 11.31 20.54
CA PHE A 220 -3.71 11.97 20.03
C PHE A 220 -4.03 13.20 20.88
N VAL A 221 -4.20 14.33 20.21
CA VAL A 221 -4.43 15.63 20.84
C VAL A 221 -5.87 16.09 20.60
N TYR A 222 -6.29 16.13 19.34
CA TYR A 222 -7.49 16.85 18.96
C TYR A 222 -8.10 16.26 17.69
N ARG A 223 -9.43 16.33 17.58
CA ARG A 223 -10.17 16.01 16.36
C ARG A 223 -10.96 17.24 15.93
N ASP A 224 -10.61 17.78 14.76
CA ASP A 224 -11.20 18.98 14.18
C ASP A 224 -12.21 18.62 13.08
N MET A 225 -13.36 19.32 13.01
CA MET A 225 -14.40 19.07 12.00
C MET A 225 -14.23 20.05 10.83
N VAL A 226 -13.76 19.54 9.69
CA VAL A 226 -13.43 20.35 8.50
C VAL A 226 -14.60 20.53 7.51
N GLY A 227 -15.75 19.93 7.79
CA GLY A 227 -17.01 20.14 7.07
C GLY A 227 -17.74 18.83 6.74
N GLY A 228 -19.07 18.79 6.86
CA GLY A 228 -19.83 17.54 6.72
C GLY A 228 -19.42 16.50 7.78
N PRO A 229 -19.43 15.17 7.48
CA PRO A 229 -18.98 14.13 8.41
C PRO A 229 -17.45 13.95 8.45
N TYR A 230 -16.66 14.92 7.94
CA TYR A 230 -15.21 14.78 7.80
C TYR A 230 -14.45 15.45 8.94
N PHE A 231 -13.36 14.81 9.35
CA PHE A 231 -12.51 15.26 10.44
C PHE A 231 -11.04 15.21 10.06
N ASP A 232 -10.26 16.06 10.72
CA ASP A 232 -8.81 15.95 10.80
C ASP A 232 -8.44 15.59 12.25
N GLU A 233 -7.49 14.68 12.42
CA GLU A 233 -6.98 14.23 13.70
C GLU A 233 -5.56 14.76 13.87
N TRP A 234 -5.27 15.30 15.05
CA TRP A 234 -4.00 15.93 15.39
C TRP A 234 -3.28 15.11 16.46
N TYR A 235 -1.98 14.96 16.28
CA TYR A 235 -1.12 14.13 17.11
C TYR A 235 0.16 14.89 17.47
N LEU A 236 0.66 14.67 18.68
CA LEU A 236 1.92 15.26 19.14
C LEU A 236 2.93 14.14 19.38
N ASP A 237 3.99 14.16 18.58
CA ASP A 237 5.12 13.26 18.68
C ASP A 237 6.33 13.95 19.34
N GLY A 238 7.27 13.15 19.85
CA GLY A 238 8.49 13.60 20.53
C GLY A 238 8.48 13.34 22.03
N ASP A 239 9.47 13.88 22.74
CA ASP A 239 9.56 13.75 24.19
C ASP A 239 8.61 14.75 24.86
N LEU A 240 7.40 14.29 25.22
CA LEU A 240 6.40 15.10 25.91
C LEU A 240 6.82 15.52 27.34
N VAL A 241 7.66 14.73 28.02
CA VAL A 241 8.05 15.00 29.40
C VAL A 241 9.10 16.10 29.43
N GLY A 242 10.14 15.98 28.61
CA GLY A 242 11.18 16.99 28.43
C GLY A 242 10.80 18.12 27.47
N ARG A 243 9.72 17.97 26.70
CA ARG A 243 9.26 18.89 25.63
C ARG A 243 10.36 19.17 24.60
N THR A 244 11.06 18.12 24.19
CA THR A 244 12.13 18.22 23.18
C THR A 244 11.76 17.46 21.91
N ASN A 245 12.24 17.96 20.77
CA ASN A 245 12.00 17.38 19.44
C ASN A 245 10.51 17.13 19.14
N LEU A 246 9.65 18.06 19.53
CA LEU A 246 8.21 17.90 19.35
C LEU A 246 7.83 18.12 17.89
N ILE A 247 7.01 17.21 17.36
CA ILE A 247 6.43 17.30 16.02
C ILE A 247 4.92 17.23 16.16
N LEU A 248 4.24 18.25 15.66
CA LEU A 248 2.79 18.27 15.57
C LEU A 248 2.38 17.73 14.20
N GLU A 249 1.59 16.68 14.20
CA GLU A 249 1.12 15.97 13.03
C GLU A 249 -0.40 16.09 12.88
N ARG A 250 -0.89 16.17 11.65
CA ARG A 250 -2.31 16.11 11.30
C ARG A 250 -2.51 15.05 10.24
N GLU A 251 -3.53 14.23 10.38
CA GLU A 251 -4.03 13.31 9.36
C GLU A 251 -5.53 13.53 9.14
N GLY A 252 -6.04 13.24 7.95
CA GLY A 252 -7.48 13.36 7.67
C GLY A 252 -7.83 13.91 6.31
N LYS A 253 -9.01 14.53 6.20
CA LYS A 253 -9.56 15.01 4.93
C LYS A 253 -8.72 16.11 4.30
N SER A 254 -8.06 16.93 5.11
CA SER A 254 -7.20 18.02 4.62
C SER A 254 -5.79 17.54 4.21
N GLY A 255 -5.53 16.24 4.29
CA GLY A 255 -4.23 15.64 3.99
C GLY A 255 -3.24 15.74 5.15
N SER A 256 -2.15 15.01 5.04
CA SER A 256 -1.15 14.97 6.11
C SER A 256 -0.41 16.30 6.27
N LEU A 257 -0.05 16.63 7.50
CA LEU A 257 0.79 17.78 7.83
C LEU A 257 1.70 17.37 8.98
N ALA A 258 2.99 17.70 8.91
CA ALA A 258 3.92 17.53 10.01
C ALA A 258 4.74 18.81 10.17
N MET A 259 4.84 19.34 11.38
CA MET A 259 5.63 20.54 11.65
C MET A 259 6.34 20.43 13.00
N PRO A 260 7.62 20.84 13.09
CA PRO A 260 8.31 20.91 14.37
C PRO A 260 7.74 22.08 15.19
N VAL A 261 7.49 21.82 16.48
CA VAL A 261 6.90 22.80 17.39
C VAL A 261 7.68 22.91 18.69
N ALA A 262 7.53 24.02 19.38
CA ALA A 262 7.97 24.21 20.76
C ALA A 262 6.77 24.63 21.63
N ILE A 263 6.67 24.00 22.81
CA ILE A 263 5.62 24.26 23.79
C ILE A 263 6.28 24.81 25.05
N THR A 264 5.81 25.96 25.53
CA THR A 264 6.20 26.54 26.82
C THR A 264 4.98 26.55 27.74
N CYS A 265 5.02 25.77 28.82
CA CYS A 265 3.87 25.57 29.70
C CYS A 265 3.61 26.79 30.59
N GLU A 266 4.66 27.51 31.02
CA GLU A 266 4.56 28.69 31.88
C GLU A 266 3.82 29.85 31.20
N SER A 267 4.12 30.08 29.92
CA SER A 267 3.47 31.11 29.10
C SER A 267 2.27 30.58 28.30
N ARG A 268 2.01 29.27 28.33
CA ARG A 268 1.01 28.58 27.51
C ARG A 268 1.10 28.96 26.03
N THR A 269 2.29 28.80 25.46
CA THR A 269 2.56 29.14 24.06
C THR A 269 2.99 27.91 23.27
N LEU A 270 2.46 27.81 22.04
CA LEU A 270 2.86 26.86 21.00
C LEU A 270 3.42 27.66 19.81
N ALA A 271 4.63 27.34 19.35
CA ALA A 271 5.24 27.99 18.20
C ALA A 271 5.81 26.96 17.22
N VAL A 272 5.64 27.19 15.91
CA VAL A 272 6.33 26.41 14.87
C VAL A 272 7.80 26.82 14.82
N THR A 273 8.71 25.86 14.90
CA THR A 273 10.15 26.10 15.06
C THR A 273 10.96 25.86 13.79
N GLY A 274 10.34 25.38 12.72
CA GLY A 274 11.00 25.05 11.46
C GLY A 274 10.01 24.72 10.35
N ASP A 275 10.56 24.40 9.18
CA ASP A 275 9.76 24.05 8.01
C ASP A 275 8.93 22.79 8.28
N GLY A 276 7.73 22.78 7.72
CA GLY A 276 6.79 21.66 7.80
C GLY A 276 6.71 20.89 6.49
N LEU A 277 5.93 19.82 6.50
CA LEU A 277 5.61 19.00 5.35
C LEU A 277 4.10 18.83 5.24
N VAL A 278 3.54 19.04 4.05
CA VAL A 278 2.15 18.69 3.74
C VAL A 278 2.15 17.49 2.79
N PHE A 279 1.14 16.63 2.91
CA PHE A 279 1.00 15.38 2.15
C PHE A 279 2.23 14.46 2.28
N GLY A 280 3.00 14.60 3.36
CA GLY A 280 4.17 13.78 3.71
C GLY A 280 5.44 14.08 2.90
N HIS A 281 5.39 14.98 1.91
CA HIS A 281 6.54 15.23 1.03
C HIS A 281 6.67 16.66 0.49
N MET A 282 5.62 17.50 0.58
CA MET A 282 5.68 18.88 0.11
C MET A 282 6.13 19.81 1.24
N ALA A 283 7.36 20.34 1.13
CA ALA A 283 7.89 21.29 2.10
C ALA A 283 7.11 22.60 2.09
N ILE A 284 6.78 23.10 3.29
CA ILE A 284 6.21 24.42 3.54
C ILE A 284 7.06 25.15 4.57
N SER A 285 7.17 26.46 4.44
CA SER A 285 7.92 27.27 5.39
C SER A 285 7.28 27.24 6.78
N ALA A 286 8.06 27.53 7.83
CA ALA A 286 7.54 27.69 9.19
C ALA A 286 6.35 28.67 9.29
N ALA A 287 6.37 29.76 8.50
CA ALA A 287 5.29 30.74 8.46
C ALA A 287 4.01 30.19 7.81
N GLU A 288 4.15 29.38 6.76
CA GLU A 288 3.02 28.69 6.13
C GLU A 288 2.45 27.61 7.05
N ALA A 289 3.31 26.85 7.74
CA ALA A 289 2.90 25.85 8.73
C ALA A 289 2.13 26.49 9.91
N GLN A 290 2.58 27.65 10.38
CA GLN A 290 1.91 28.40 11.46
C GLN A 290 0.46 28.78 11.11
N ASN A 291 0.13 28.99 9.82
CA ASN A 291 -1.23 29.32 9.40
C ASN A 291 -2.23 28.16 9.56
N TYR A 292 -1.76 26.92 9.75
CA TYR A 292 -2.61 25.76 10.02
C TYR A 292 -3.02 25.64 11.49
N LEU A 293 -2.43 26.43 12.39
CA LEU A 293 -2.72 26.39 13.83
C LEU A 293 -3.84 27.38 14.17
N THR A 294 -5.04 26.86 14.37
CA THR A 294 -6.14 27.61 14.99
C THR A 294 -5.93 27.73 16.50
N ALA A 295 -6.66 28.66 17.14
CA ALA A 295 -6.62 28.83 18.58
C ALA A 295 -7.03 27.55 19.34
N ASP A 296 -8.02 26.82 18.81
CA ASP A 296 -8.53 25.59 19.44
C ASP A 296 -7.52 24.44 19.34
N ILE A 297 -6.86 24.28 18.19
CA ILE A 297 -5.80 23.29 18.01
C ILE A 297 -4.62 23.61 18.93
N ALA A 298 -4.18 24.87 18.96
CA ALA A 298 -3.06 25.28 19.81
C ALA A 298 -3.36 25.06 21.30
N ALA A 299 -4.57 25.39 21.75
CA ALA A 299 -5.00 25.15 23.13
C ALA A 299 -5.00 23.65 23.48
N ALA A 300 -5.56 22.80 22.61
CA ALA A 300 -5.59 21.36 22.82
C ALA A 300 -4.19 20.74 22.90
N VAL A 301 -3.27 21.18 22.04
CA VAL A 301 -1.85 20.74 22.05
C VAL A 301 -1.16 21.13 23.36
N ILE A 302 -1.36 22.36 23.82
CA ILE A 302 -0.78 22.84 25.09
C ILE A 302 -1.38 22.07 26.27
N ASP A 303 -2.69 21.87 26.31
CA ASP A 303 -3.35 21.16 27.39
C ASP A 303 -2.88 19.70 27.47
N ASN A 304 -2.67 19.05 26.33
CA ASN A 304 -2.14 17.70 26.27
C ASN A 304 -0.67 17.60 26.76
N ALA A 305 0.17 18.58 26.38
CA ALA A 305 1.59 18.57 26.72
C ALA A 305 1.90 19.08 28.16
N CYS A 306 0.99 19.83 28.77
CA CYS A 306 1.20 20.51 30.05
C CYS A 306 0.36 19.94 31.22
N VAL A 307 -0.19 18.73 31.10
CA VAL A 307 -1.10 18.10 32.09
C VAL A 307 -0.55 18.03 33.53
N ASN A 308 0.78 18.19 33.74
CA ASN A 308 1.42 18.12 35.07
C ASN A 308 2.37 19.30 35.39
N HIS A 309 2.15 20.47 34.78
CA HIS A 309 2.80 21.74 35.16
C HIS A 309 1.85 22.62 35.98
#